data_AF-A0A971ZFP8-F1
#
_entry.id   AF-A0A971ZFP8-F1
#
_cell.length_a   1.000
_cell.length_b   1.000
_cell.length_c   1.000
_cell.angle_alpha   90.00
_cell.angle_beta   90.00
_cell.angle_gamma   90.00
#
_symmetry.space_group_name_H-M   'P 1'
#
loop_
_entity.id
_entity.type
_entity.pdbx_description
1 polymer ?
#
loop_
_entity_poly.entity_id
_entity_poly.type
_entity_poly.pdbx_seq_one_letter_code
_entity_poly.pdbx_strand_id
1 'polypeptide(L)'
;MPEPAIQLACHHCGQLHRKPKLRRRERASCVRCGTVLLQRGKLNVSAWLALSIAALWVFLIANIMPFATLSSTGMSRSATFLEAVRVTWEQGFPLVALMCLMVGFAIPLLQLLMTSWILFFLGIKKYPYGLRTFARWIWFLKPWSMIPVFMLGVLVAVVKLADMASLEPEPGLWAFVALTFLLTFLNKLSSRKIWSLAQETGVVNDLPVDSQQAPFVLACEVCSQVTMHHEAEGKCSRCNTHVHYRKPKHKSRTLALLAAAVVFYIPANLYPIMVIETLLGSSNHTILGGVLQLWELGSWDLALIVFIASVVVPITKIIIMLVLYINDKSGQHIHMDPQSGQGPNQAG
;
A
#
# COMPACT_ATOMS: atom_id res chain seq x y z
N MET A 1 24.43 36.87 3.30
CA MET A 1 24.04 35.79 2.37
C MET A 1 23.13 34.83 3.14
N PRO A 2 21.91 34.50 2.70
CA PRO A 2 21.08 33.55 3.42
C PRO A 2 21.75 32.17 3.39
N GLU A 3 21.93 31.54 4.54
CA GLU A 3 22.54 30.21 4.63
C GLU A 3 21.67 29.16 3.90
N PRO A 4 22.30 28.21 3.18
CA PRO A 4 21.58 27.10 2.56
C PRO A 4 20.85 26.29 3.63
N ALA A 5 19.52 26.39 3.64
CA ALA A 5 18.68 25.74 4.64
C ALA A 5 18.16 24.40 4.12
N ILE A 6 18.12 23.39 4.99
CA ILE A 6 17.42 22.14 4.69
C ILE A 6 15.92 22.43 4.68
N GLN A 7 15.27 22.21 3.54
CA GLN A 7 13.85 22.49 3.35
C GLN A 7 13.01 21.21 3.27
N LEU A 8 11.75 21.34 3.66
CA LEU A 8 10.72 20.31 3.57
C LEU A 8 9.46 20.95 2.98
N ALA A 9 8.86 20.30 1.98
CA ALA A 9 7.58 20.72 1.42
C ALA A 9 6.42 19.99 2.12
N CYS A 10 5.32 20.71 2.34
CA CYS A 10 4.07 20.10 2.76
C CYS A 10 3.46 19.25 1.64
N HIS A 11 3.21 17.97 1.92
CA HIS A 11 2.59 17.05 0.94
C HIS A 11 1.10 17.33 0.67
N HIS A 12 0.46 18.17 1.48
CA HIS A 12 -0.94 18.54 1.32
C HIS A 12 -1.13 19.89 0.59
N CYS A 13 -0.47 20.94 1.07
CA CYS A 13 -0.62 22.30 0.53
C CYS A 13 0.59 22.84 -0.26
N GLY A 14 1.70 22.09 -0.34
CA GLY A 14 2.91 22.49 -1.05
C GLY A 14 3.80 23.52 -0.35
N GLN A 15 3.36 24.10 0.79
CA GLN A 15 4.14 25.10 1.52
C GLN A 15 5.54 24.60 1.90
N LEU A 16 6.56 25.42 1.65
CA LEU A 16 7.94 25.13 2.04
C LEU A 16 8.21 25.55 3.49
N HIS A 17 8.92 24.70 4.20
CA HIS A 17 9.31 24.90 5.60
C HIS A 17 10.80 24.59 5.77
N ARG A 18 11.47 25.32 6.66
CA ARG A 18 12.79 24.92 7.15
C ARG A 18 12.64 23.69 8.04
N LYS A 19 13.44 22.64 7.79
CA LYS A 19 13.36 21.37 8.52
C LYS A 19 13.81 21.57 9.98
N PRO A 20 12.92 21.43 10.99
CA PRO A 20 13.32 21.55 12.39
C PRO A 20 14.01 20.27 12.89
N LYS A 21 14.93 20.40 13.85
CA LYS A 21 15.47 19.26 14.60
C LYS A 21 14.47 18.87 15.70
N LEU A 22 13.78 17.73 15.53
CA LEU A 22 12.78 17.24 16.49
C LEU A 22 13.40 16.33 17.57
N ARG A 23 13.01 16.54 18.83
CA ARG A 23 13.25 15.63 19.97
C ARG A 23 12.27 14.45 19.94
N ARG A 24 12.47 13.45 20.81
CA ARG A 24 11.59 12.27 20.88
C ARG A 24 10.16 12.69 21.22
N ARG A 25 9.18 12.14 20.49
CA ARG A 25 7.73 12.42 20.58
C ARG A 25 7.29 13.81 20.10
N GLU A 26 8.19 14.66 19.59
CA GLU A 26 7.79 15.91 18.97
C GLU A 26 7.24 15.69 17.55
N ARG A 27 6.33 16.58 17.15
CA ARG A 27 5.73 16.66 15.82
C ARG A 27 5.88 18.06 15.26
N ALA A 28 6.20 18.17 13.97
CA ALA A 28 6.15 19.42 13.23
C ALA A 28 4.92 19.40 12.32
N SER A 29 4.12 20.45 12.38
CA SER A 29 2.93 20.63 11.55
C SER A 29 3.13 21.78 10.55
N CYS A 30 2.43 21.70 9.42
CA CYS A 30 2.40 22.77 8.45
C CYS A 30 1.64 23.97 9.03
N VAL A 31 2.23 25.17 8.97
CA VAL A 31 1.60 26.40 9.47
C VAL A 31 0.38 26.84 8.65
N ARG A 32 0.26 26.35 7.40
CA ARG A 32 -0.82 26.73 6.48
C ARG A 32 -2.04 25.82 6.59
N CYS A 33 -1.84 24.50 6.62
CA CYS A 33 -2.93 23.52 6.58
C CYS A 33 -3.01 22.62 7.82
N GLY A 34 -2.12 22.78 8.80
CA GLY A 34 -2.10 21.96 10.02
C GLY A 34 -1.63 20.52 9.84
N THR A 35 -1.42 20.04 8.60
CA THR A 35 -0.96 18.67 8.34
C THR A 35 0.39 18.38 9.01
N VAL A 36 0.50 17.24 9.68
CA VAL A 36 1.76 16.79 10.30
C VAL A 36 2.78 16.45 9.21
N LEU A 37 3.90 17.16 9.22
CA LEU A 37 4.97 17.04 8.23
C LEU A 37 6.05 16.05 8.66
N LEU A 38 6.46 16.15 9.92
CA LEU A 38 7.45 15.28 10.53
C LEU A 38 6.94 14.86 11.89
N GLN A 39 7.11 13.57 12.18
CA GLN A 39 6.85 13.04 13.50
C GLN A 39 7.97 12.07 13.84
N ARG A 40 8.66 12.34 14.95
CA ARG A 40 9.65 11.40 15.45
C ARG A 40 8.94 10.24 16.13
N GLY A 41 9.02 9.07 15.50
CA GLY A 41 8.30 7.87 15.92
C GLY A 41 8.89 7.28 17.20
N LYS A 42 8.12 6.42 17.87
CA LYS A 42 8.63 5.65 19.03
C LYS A 42 9.61 4.54 18.61
N LEU A 43 9.43 3.99 17.40
CA LEU A 43 10.22 2.86 16.91
C LEU A 43 11.47 3.34 16.17
N ASN A 44 12.62 2.92 16.68
CA ASN A 44 13.93 3.10 16.04
C ASN A 44 14.15 2.02 14.96
N VAL A 45 15.24 2.15 14.19
CA VAL A 45 15.61 1.18 13.14
C VAL A 45 15.67 -0.25 13.67
N SER A 46 16.28 -0.48 14.83
CA SER A 46 16.40 -1.81 15.45
C SER A 46 15.03 -2.43 15.79
N ALA A 47 14.06 -1.62 16.24
CA ALA A 47 12.73 -2.12 16.56
C ALA A 47 11.94 -2.47 15.29
N TRP A 48 12.08 -1.68 14.23
CA TRP A 48 11.52 -2.01 12.92
C TRP A 48 12.15 -3.27 12.33
N LEU A 49 13.46 -3.45 12.50
CA LEU A 49 14.19 -4.64 12.06
C LEU A 49 13.74 -5.89 12.83
N ALA A 50 13.61 -5.80 14.16
CA ALA A 50 13.11 -6.90 14.98
C ALA A 50 11.70 -7.32 14.54
N LEU A 51 10.83 -6.36 14.26
CA LEU A 51 9.49 -6.61 13.75
C LEU A 51 9.50 -7.26 12.35
N SER A 52 10.38 -6.82 11.44
CA SER A 52 10.46 -7.40 10.10
C SER A 52 11.04 -8.82 10.11
N ILE A 53 12.03 -9.09 10.97
CA ILE A 53 12.58 -10.44 11.19
C ILE A 53 11.55 -11.35 11.85
N ALA A 54 10.81 -10.87 12.86
CA ALA A 54 9.73 -11.63 13.47
C ALA A 54 8.65 -11.99 12.44
N ALA A 55 8.25 -11.04 11.59
CA ALA A 55 7.30 -11.31 10.51
C ALA A 55 7.84 -12.33 9.49
N LEU A 56 9.14 -12.33 9.20
CA LEU A 56 9.77 -13.30 8.32
C LEU A 56 9.78 -14.72 8.93
N TRP A 57 10.03 -14.84 10.24
CA TRP A 57 9.90 -16.10 10.96
C TRP A 57 8.46 -16.61 11.01
N VAL A 58 7.51 -15.74 11.34
CA VAL A 58 6.08 -16.12 11.35
C VAL A 58 5.61 -16.49 9.94
N PHE A 59 6.10 -15.81 8.89
CA PHE A 59 5.82 -16.19 7.50
C PHE A 59 6.34 -17.60 7.18
N LEU A 60 7.55 -17.93 7.63
CA LEU A 60 8.11 -19.27 7.45
C LEU A 60 7.25 -20.33 8.16
N ILE A 61 6.90 -20.09 9.42
CA ILE A 61 6.03 -20.98 10.22
C ILE A 61 4.67 -21.16 9.53
N ALA A 62 4.03 -20.07 9.10
CA ALA A 62 2.72 -20.09 8.46
C ALA A 62 2.70 -20.92 7.16
N ASN A 63 3.81 -20.96 6.41
CA ASN A 63 3.89 -21.72 5.16
C ASN A 63 4.33 -23.17 5.34
N ILE A 64 5.01 -23.52 6.44
CA ILE A 64 5.42 -24.90 6.75
C ILE A 64 4.31 -25.65 7.49
N MET A 65 3.65 -24.98 8.43
CA MET A 65 2.60 -25.60 9.24
C MET A 65 1.32 -25.79 8.42
N PRO A 66 0.57 -26.89 8.64
CA PRO A 66 -0.75 -27.02 8.06
C PRO A 66 -1.68 -25.93 8.59
N PHE A 67 -2.60 -25.43 7.75
CA PHE A 67 -3.60 -24.45 8.18
C PHE A 67 -4.97 -25.08 8.43
N ALA A 68 -5.26 -26.23 7.84
CA ALA A 68 -6.46 -27.02 8.09
C ALA A 68 -6.18 -28.52 7.92
N THR A 69 -6.84 -29.35 8.71
CA THR A 69 -6.91 -30.80 8.53
C THR A 69 -8.34 -31.21 8.27
N LEU A 70 -8.52 -32.11 7.30
CA LEU A 70 -9.83 -32.69 7.01
C LEU A 70 -9.82 -34.16 7.45
N SER A 71 -10.67 -34.50 8.41
CA SER A 71 -10.88 -35.86 8.89
C SER A 71 -12.06 -36.50 8.15
N SER A 72 -11.78 -37.18 7.04
CA SER A 72 -12.74 -38.02 6.33
C SER A 72 -12.35 -39.49 6.52
N THR A 73 -13.20 -40.26 7.22
CA THR A 73 -13.12 -41.71 7.49
C THR A 73 -11.82 -42.40 7.07
N GLY A 74 -10.82 -42.37 7.98
CA GLY A 74 -9.60 -43.20 7.92
C GLY A 74 -8.32 -42.51 7.44
N MET A 75 -8.40 -41.32 6.82
CA MET A 75 -7.20 -40.62 6.32
C MET A 75 -7.32 -39.11 6.58
N SER A 76 -6.52 -38.58 7.52
CA SER A 76 -6.41 -37.14 7.75
C SER A 76 -5.46 -36.55 6.71
N ARG A 77 -6.00 -35.69 5.83
CA ARG A 77 -5.17 -34.85 4.96
C ARG A 77 -5.01 -33.49 5.62
N SER A 78 -3.79 -33.19 6.05
CA SER A 78 -3.38 -31.85 6.42
C SER A 78 -2.96 -31.11 5.15
N ALA A 79 -3.36 -29.83 5.03
CA ALA A 79 -2.99 -29.01 3.88
C ALA A 79 -2.15 -27.81 4.35
N THR A 80 -0.96 -27.68 3.78
CA THR A 80 -0.20 -26.41 3.84
C THR A 80 -0.69 -25.44 2.77
N PHE A 81 -0.34 -24.16 2.87
CA PHE A 81 -0.72 -23.17 1.85
C PHE A 81 -0.20 -23.55 0.45
N LEU A 82 1.07 -23.96 0.34
CA LEU A 82 1.66 -24.35 -0.94
C LEU A 82 1.04 -25.63 -1.51
N GLU A 83 0.63 -26.55 -0.64
CA GLU A 83 -0.09 -27.74 -1.04
C GLU A 83 -1.50 -27.41 -1.56
N ALA A 84 -2.23 -26.50 -0.89
CA ALA A 84 -3.50 -26.01 -1.39
C ALA A 84 -3.37 -25.35 -2.79
N VAL A 85 -2.30 -24.58 -3.02
CA VAL A 85 -1.98 -24.03 -4.35
C VAL A 85 -1.70 -25.15 -5.37
N ARG A 86 -0.94 -26.17 -4.99
CA ARG A 86 -0.64 -27.33 -5.87
C ARG A 86 -1.91 -28.10 -6.23
N VAL A 87 -2.74 -28.42 -5.26
CA VAL A 87 -4.03 -29.09 -5.49
C VAL A 87 -4.89 -28.26 -6.42
N THR A 88 -5.00 -26.95 -6.21
CA THR A 88 -5.77 -26.05 -7.09
C THR A 88 -5.25 -26.06 -8.54
N TRP A 89 -3.93 -26.13 -8.71
CA TRP A 89 -3.30 -26.24 -10.02
C TRP A 89 -3.65 -27.56 -10.71
N GLU A 90 -3.53 -28.68 -10.00
CA GLU A 90 -3.83 -30.02 -10.51
C GLU A 90 -5.32 -30.22 -10.83
N GLN A 91 -6.22 -29.52 -10.11
CA GLN A 91 -7.66 -29.51 -10.35
C GLN A 91 -8.09 -28.69 -11.59
N GLY A 92 -7.14 -28.18 -12.38
CA GLY A 92 -7.43 -27.47 -13.63
C GLY A 92 -7.70 -25.98 -13.49
N PHE A 93 -7.38 -25.37 -12.33
CA PHE A 93 -7.52 -23.92 -12.10
C PHE A 93 -6.14 -23.21 -11.98
N PRO A 94 -5.29 -23.24 -13.03
CA PRO A 94 -3.91 -22.74 -12.94
C PRO A 94 -3.84 -21.23 -12.72
N LEU A 95 -4.80 -20.47 -13.25
CA LEU A 95 -4.85 -19.01 -13.05
C LEU A 95 -5.07 -18.66 -11.58
N VAL A 96 -6.01 -19.33 -10.91
CA VAL A 96 -6.31 -19.10 -9.49
C VAL A 96 -5.11 -19.51 -8.63
N ALA A 97 -4.52 -20.67 -8.91
CA ALA A 97 -3.32 -21.14 -8.23
C ALA A 97 -2.15 -20.13 -8.34
N LEU A 98 -1.90 -19.59 -9.54
CA LEU A 98 -0.87 -18.57 -9.77
C LEU A 98 -1.16 -17.28 -9.00
N MET A 99 -2.41 -16.81 -8.99
CA MET A 99 -2.81 -15.61 -8.25
C MET A 99 -2.63 -15.80 -6.74
N CYS A 100 -3.05 -16.95 -6.20
CA CYS A 100 -2.85 -17.30 -4.79
C CYS A 100 -1.36 -17.36 -4.45
N LEU A 101 -0.53 -18.03 -5.27
CA LEU A 101 0.92 -18.10 -5.05
C LEU A 101 1.57 -16.71 -5.03
N MET A 102 1.21 -15.84 -5.97
CA MET A 102 1.76 -14.48 -6.06
C MET A 102 1.37 -13.64 -4.84
N VAL A 103 0.08 -13.59 -4.50
CA VAL A 103 -0.44 -12.70 -3.45
C VAL A 103 -0.20 -13.25 -2.04
N GLY A 104 -0.28 -14.57 -1.86
CA GLY A 104 -0.13 -15.25 -0.57
C GLY A 104 1.31 -15.59 -0.19
N PHE A 105 2.20 -15.78 -1.19
CA PHE A 105 3.59 -16.20 -0.94
C PHE A 105 4.63 -15.25 -1.54
N ALA A 106 4.66 -15.09 -2.85
CA ALA A 106 5.79 -14.43 -3.53
C ALA A 106 5.92 -12.93 -3.20
N ILE A 107 4.81 -12.18 -3.27
CA ILE A 107 4.80 -10.74 -3.00
C ILE A 107 5.10 -10.45 -1.52
N PRO A 108 4.45 -11.11 -0.53
CA PRO A 108 4.79 -10.95 0.87
C PRO A 108 6.23 -11.29 1.22
N LEU A 109 6.75 -12.39 0.67
CA LEU A 109 8.15 -12.80 0.88
C LEU A 109 9.10 -11.73 0.34
N LEU A 110 8.88 -11.26 -0.89
CA LEU A 110 9.69 -10.20 -1.50
C LEU A 110 9.64 -8.92 -0.67
N GLN A 111 8.46 -8.52 -0.21
CA GLN A 111 8.28 -7.35 0.66
C GLN A 111 9.07 -7.50 1.98
N LEU A 112 8.97 -8.64 2.65
CA LEU A 112 9.64 -8.92 3.92
C LEU A 112 11.16 -8.95 3.76
N LEU A 113 11.67 -9.57 2.71
CA LEU A 113 13.09 -9.62 2.39
C LEU A 113 13.64 -8.23 2.09
N MET A 114 12.99 -7.45 1.21
CA MET A 114 13.43 -6.09 0.88
C MET A 114 13.43 -5.17 2.10
N THR A 115 12.39 -5.26 2.94
CA THR A 115 12.26 -4.41 4.14
C THR A 115 13.31 -4.79 5.19
N SER A 116 13.50 -6.08 5.45
CA SER A 116 14.52 -6.57 6.38
C SER A 116 15.92 -6.23 5.91
N TRP A 117 16.21 -6.37 4.62
CA TRP A 117 17.51 -6.01 4.02
C TRP A 117 17.83 -4.52 4.23
N ILE A 118 16.91 -3.62 3.88
CA ILE A 118 17.13 -2.17 4.09
C ILE A 118 17.37 -1.86 5.57
N LEU A 119 16.52 -2.38 6.45
CA LEU A 119 16.61 -2.09 7.89
C LEU A 119 17.87 -2.67 8.53
N PHE A 120 18.36 -3.82 8.06
CA PHE A 120 19.60 -4.42 8.51
C PHE A 120 20.80 -3.51 8.21
N PHE A 121 20.94 -3.04 6.97
CA PHE A 121 22.01 -2.11 6.59
C PHE A 121 21.92 -0.77 7.29
N LEU A 122 20.70 -0.22 7.45
CA LEU A 122 20.47 0.99 8.24
C LEU A 122 20.87 0.80 9.71
N GLY A 123 20.64 -0.40 10.28
CA GLY A 123 21.02 -0.76 11.64
C GLY A 123 22.54 -0.75 11.84
N ILE A 124 23.29 -1.22 10.84
CA ILE A 124 24.77 -1.21 10.81
C ILE A 124 25.32 0.17 10.37
N LYS A 125 24.45 1.17 10.15
CA LYS A 125 24.81 2.52 9.67
C LYS A 125 25.58 2.50 8.34
N LYS A 126 25.29 1.53 7.47
CA LYS A 126 25.85 1.45 6.11
C LYS A 126 24.78 1.78 5.08
N TYR A 127 25.19 2.35 3.96
CA TYR A 127 24.30 2.61 2.84
C TYR A 127 23.87 1.26 2.22
N PRO A 128 22.56 0.92 2.17
CA PRO A 128 22.12 -0.35 1.61
C PRO A 128 22.35 -0.39 0.11
N TYR A 129 22.95 -1.48 -0.37
CA TYR A 129 22.97 -1.77 -1.80
C TYR A 129 21.53 -1.83 -2.32
N GLY A 130 21.22 -1.03 -3.35
CA GLY A 130 19.89 -0.97 -3.94
C GLY A 130 18.84 -0.18 -3.15
N LEU A 131 19.20 0.62 -2.13
CA LEU A 131 18.23 1.42 -1.34
C LEU A 131 17.22 2.18 -2.22
N ARG A 132 17.70 2.83 -3.29
CA ARG A 132 16.86 3.59 -4.23
C ARG A 132 15.83 2.70 -4.91
N THR A 133 16.26 1.54 -5.41
CA THR A 133 15.43 0.57 -6.12
C THR A 133 14.45 -0.06 -5.16
N PHE A 134 14.91 -0.67 -4.08
CA PHE A 134 14.04 -1.36 -3.12
C PHE A 134 13.03 -0.41 -2.46
N ALA A 135 13.39 0.83 -2.13
CA ALA A 135 12.44 1.80 -1.59
C ALA A 135 11.33 2.19 -2.59
N ARG A 136 11.60 2.10 -3.90
CA ARG A 136 10.62 2.29 -4.98
C ARG A 136 9.76 1.05 -5.17
N TRP A 137 10.37 -0.13 -5.18
CA TRP A 137 9.66 -1.40 -5.31
C TRP A 137 8.72 -1.65 -4.12
N ILE A 138 9.14 -1.34 -2.88
CA ILE A 138 8.28 -1.43 -1.70
C ILE A 138 7.04 -0.53 -1.85
N TRP A 139 7.17 0.67 -2.43
CA TRP A 139 6.02 1.53 -2.69
C TRP A 139 5.04 0.89 -3.69
N PHE A 140 5.55 0.19 -4.70
CA PHE A 140 4.74 -0.48 -5.71
C PHE A 140 4.15 -1.81 -5.22
N LEU A 141 4.88 -2.63 -4.46
CA LEU A 141 4.50 -3.97 -4.00
C LEU A 141 3.51 -3.94 -2.83
N LYS A 142 3.60 -2.94 -1.95
CA LYS A 142 2.76 -2.84 -0.73
C LYS A 142 1.25 -2.96 -1.00
N PRO A 143 0.68 -2.28 -2.01
CA PRO A 143 -0.74 -2.44 -2.36
C PRO A 143 -1.13 -3.86 -2.79
N TRP A 144 -0.20 -4.65 -3.32
CA TRP A 144 -0.45 -6.01 -3.80
C TRP A 144 -0.30 -7.08 -2.72
N SER A 145 0.35 -6.75 -1.60
CA SER A 145 0.46 -7.64 -0.44
C SER A 145 -0.86 -7.67 0.33
N MET A 146 -1.82 -8.39 -0.23
CA MET A 146 -3.19 -8.51 0.28
C MET A 146 -3.40 -9.75 1.15
N ILE A 147 -2.39 -10.16 1.92
CA ILE A 147 -2.55 -11.22 2.93
C ILE A 147 -3.77 -10.99 3.83
N PRO A 148 -4.08 -9.77 4.32
CA PRO A 148 -5.30 -9.56 5.12
C PRO A 148 -6.59 -9.95 4.40
N VAL A 149 -6.69 -9.66 3.09
CA VAL A 149 -7.87 -9.98 2.28
C VAL A 149 -7.91 -11.48 1.98
N PHE A 150 -6.76 -12.06 1.64
CA PHE A 150 -6.62 -13.51 1.46
C PHE A 150 -7.05 -14.26 2.73
N MET A 151 -6.59 -13.83 3.90
CA MET A 151 -6.94 -14.45 5.18
C MET A 151 -8.39 -14.28 5.57
N LEU A 152 -9.01 -13.15 5.24
CA LEU A 152 -10.45 -13.00 5.38
C LEU A 152 -11.18 -14.06 4.51
N GLY A 153 -10.75 -14.26 3.26
CA GLY A 153 -11.29 -15.29 2.37
C GLY A 153 -11.10 -16.71 2.90
N VAL A 154 -9.92 -17.04 3.43
CA VAL A 154 -9.65 -18.36 4.05
C VAL A 154 -10.53 -18.57 5.28
N LEU A 155 -10.66 -17.59 6.16
CA LEU A 155 -11.50 -17.68 7.35
C LEU A 155 -12.97 -17.94 6.97
N VAL A 156 -13.47 -17.20 5.98
CA VAL A 156 -14.80 -17.38 5.42
C VAL A 156 -15.00 -18.79 4.86
N ALA A 157 -14.03 -19.30 4.10
CA ALA A 157 -14.09 -20.65 3.55
C ALA A 157 -14.09 -21.71 4.65
N VAL A 158 -13.22 -21.56 5.65
CA VAL A 158 -13.11 -22.46 6.80
C VAL A 158 -14.42 -22.56 7.57
N VAL A 159 -15.05 -21.41 7.90
CA VAL A 159 -16.34 -21.39 8.61
C VAL A 159 -17.40 -22.13 7.80
N LYS A 160 -17.44 -21.93 6.48
CA LYS A 160 -18.42 -22.60 5.62
C LYS A 160 -18.20 -24.09 5.43
N LEU A 161 -16.95 -24.51 5.35
CA LEU A 161 -16.58 -25.92 5.26
C LEU A 161 -16.83 -26.64 6.60
N ALA A 162 -16.65 -25.93 7.74
CA ALA A 162 -16.91 -26.46 9.06
C ALA A 162 -18.40 -26.79 9.31
N ASP A 163 -19.32 -26.11 8.63
CA ASP A 163 -20.76 -26.43 8.67
C ASP A 163 -21.07 -27.79 8.01
N MET A 164 -20.20 -28.26 7.10
CA MET A 164 -20.41 -29.48 6.31
C MET A 164 -19.48 -30.64 6.69
N ALA A 165 -18.33 -30.35 7.31
CA ALA A 165 -17.31 -31.33 7.69
C ALA A 165 -16.58 -30.91 8.98
N SER A 166 -16.03 -31.87 9.74
CA SER A 166 -15.15 -31.59 10.87
C SER A 166 -13.82 -31.04 10.37
N LEU A 167 -13.73 -29.71 10.31
CA LEU A 167 -12.50 -28.99 9.97
C LEU A 167 -11.87 -28.44 11.24
N GLU A 168 -10.72 -29.00 11.62
CA GLU A 168 -9.97 -28.53 12.77
C GLU A 168 -8.95 -27.46 12.32
N PRO A 169 -9.00 -26.24 12.88
CA PRO A 169 -8.03 -25.21 12.56
C PRO A 169 -6.65 -25.55 13.15
N GLU A 170 -5.65 -25.61 12.28
CA GLU A 170 -4.28 -25.97 12.66
C GLU A 170 -3.44 -24.73 13.04
N PRO A 171 -2.27 -24.91 13.69
CA PRO A 171 -1.40 -23.80 14.08
C PRO A 171 -0.98 -22.88 12.93
N GLY A 172 -0.94 -23.37 11.68
CA GLY A 172 -0.63 -22.55 10.51
C GLY A 172 -1.65 -21.43 10.28
N LEU A 173 -2.94 -21.67 10.56
CA LEU A 173 -3.98 -20.64 10.45
C LEU A 173 -3.70 -19.46 11.39
N TRP A 174 -3.38 -19.77 12.65
CA TRP A 174 -3.01 -18.77 13.64
C TRP A 174 -1.72 -18.02 13.29
N ALA A 175 -0.75 -18.71 12.70
CA ALA A 175 0.47 -18.07 12.21
C ALA A 175 0.18 -17.08 11.07
N PHE A 176 -0.72 -17.39 10.13
CA PHE A 176 -1.16 -16.43 9.12
C PHE A 176 -1.94 -15.24 9.69
N VAL A 177 -2.75 -15.45 10.74
CA VAL A 177 -3.43 -14.36 11.46
C VAL A 177 -2.40 -13.43 12.11
N ALA A 178 -1.41 -13.98 12.82
CA ALA A 178 -0.32 -13.20 13.41
C ALA A 178 0.48 -12.45 12.33
N LEU A 179 0.80 -13.11 11.22
CA LEU A 179 1.45 -12.51 10.06
C LEU A 179 0.65 -11.33 9.49
N THR A 180 -0.68 -11.46 9.41
CA THR A 180 -1.58 -10.40 8.94
C THR A 180 -1.43 -9.13 9.77
N PHE A 181 -1.42 -9.26 11.11
CA PHE A 181 -1.22 -8.11 12.00
C PHE A 181 0.19 -7.52 11.88
N LEU A 182 1.22 -8.37 11.81
CA LEU A 182 2.62 -7.93 11.66
C LEU A 182 2.84 -7.17 10.34
N LEU A 183 2.32 -7.70 9.22
CA LEU A 183 2.39 -7.03 7.93
C LEU A 183 1.57 -5.74 7.90
N THR A 184 0.39 -5.71 8.51
CA THR A 184 -0.42 -4.48 8.64
C THR A 184 0.36 -3.40 9.39
N PHE A 185 1.08 -3.79 10.44
CA PHE A 185 1.92 -2.86 11.20
C PHE A 185 3.17 -2.43 10.42
N LEU A 186 3.86 -3.36 9.73
CA LEU A 186 4.98 -3.07 8.81
C LEU A 186 4.57 -2.20 7.61
N ASN A 187 3.30 -2.28 7.18
CA ASN A 187 2.79 -1.46 6.11
C ASN A 187 2.79 0.04 6.46
N LYS A 188 2.78 0.40 7.75
CA LYS A 188 3.00 1.78 8.23
C LYS A 188 4.39 2.34 7.91
N LEU A 189 5.39 1.47 7.67
CA LEU A 189 6.75 1.87 7.28
C LEU A 189 6.79 2.33 5.81
N SER A 190 6.26 3.51 5.52
CA SER A 190 6.26 4.07 4.15
C SER A 190 7.67 4.33 3.61
N SER A 191 7.83 4.44 2.29
CA SER A 191 9.11 4.80 1.65
C SER A 191 9.71 6.08 2.27
N ARG A 192 8.87 7.10 2.52
CA ARG A 192 9.25 8.33 3.22
C ARG A 192 9.83 8.07 4.62
N LYS A 193 9.24 7.14 5.38
CA LYS A 193 9.72 6.79 6.72
C LYS A 193 11.05 6.03 6.67
N ILE A 194 11.25 5.17 5.68
CA ILE A 194 12.56 4.51 5.45
C ILE A 194 13.64 5.56 5.19
N TRP A 195 13.35 6.51 4.30
CA TRP A 195 14.28 7.60 4.00
C TRP A 195 14.51 8.55 5.18
N SER A 196 13.52 8.77 6.06
CA SER A 196 13.72 9.52 7.30
C SER A 196 14.58 8.76 8.29
N LEU A 197 14.39 7.45 8.44
CA LEU A 197 15.23 6.60 9.29
C LEU A 197 16.69 6.60 8.81
N ALA A 198 16.92 6.53 7.49
CA ALA A 198 18.25 6.63 6.90
C ALA A 198 18.94 7.98 7.18
N GLN A 199 18.17 9.07 7.33
CA GLN A 199 18.71 10.36 7.75
C GLN A 199 19.04 10.38 9.24
N GLU A 200 18.14 9.84 10.07
CA GLU A 200 18.34 9.78 11.51
C GLU A 200 19.56 8.93 11.90
N THR A 201 19.91 7.91 11.10
CA THR A 201 21.12 7.10 11.31
C THR A 201 22.40 7.70 10.71
N GLY A 202 22.30 8.82 9.99
CA GLY A 202 23.44 9.47 9.33
C GLY A 202 23.92 8.76 8.05
N VAL A 203 23.18 7.76 7.56
CA VAL A 203 23.52 7.02 6.34
C VAL A 203 23.28 7.87 5.09
N VAL A 204 22.31 8.78 5.15
CA VAL A 204 21.99 9.69 4.05
C VAL A 204 21.85 11.10 4.58
N ASN A 205 22.55 12.04 3.95
CA ASN A 205 22.48 13.45 4.33
C ASN A 205 21.27 14.14 3.71
N ASP A 206 20.73 15.13 4.44
CA ASP A 206 19.86 16.13 3.83
C ASP A 206 20.69 17.00 2.89
N LEU A 207 20.22 17.16 1.66
CA LEU A 207 20.87 18.08 0.73
C LEU A 207 20.31 19.49 0.95
N PRO A 208 21.17 20.50 1.13
CA PRO A 208 20.73 21.89 1.23
C PRO A 208 20.00 22.30 -0.04
N VAL A 209 19.02 23.18 0.12
CA VAL A 209 18.28 23.78 -0.98
C VAL A 209 18.55 25.27 -0.96
N ASP A 210 19.15 25.77 -2.04
CA ASP A 210 19.29 27.20 -2.25
C ASP A 210 18.10 27.71 -3.08
N SER A 211 17.25 28.50 -2.43
CA SER A 211 16.06 29.10 -3.04
C SER A 211 16.36 30.09 -4.17
N GLN A 212 17.61 30.53 -4.31
CA GLN A 212 17.99 31.52 -5.31
C GLN A 212 18.44 30.92 -6.65
N GLN A 213 18.69 29.60 -6.70
CA GLN A 213 19.35 28.96 -7.85
C GLN A 213 18.41 28.52 -8.98
N ALA A 214 17.12 28.30 -8.71
CA ALA A 214 16.19 27.86 -9.75
C ALA A 214 14.74 28.25 -9.47
N PRO A 215 13.92 28.48 -10.52
CA PRO A 215 12.53 28.91 -10.40
C PRO A 215 11.59 27.83 -9.87
N PHE A 216 11.86 26.53 -10.10
CA PHE A 216 10.96 25.46 -9.67
C PHE A 216 11.51 24.67 -8.49
N VAL A 217 10.76 24.71 -7.40
CA VAL A 217 10.98 23.88 -6.21
C VAL A 217 10.12 22.62 -6.32
N LEU A 218 10.77 21.46 -6.41
CA LEU A 218 10.11 20.16 -6.60
C LEU A 218 10.27 19.28 -5.36
N ALA A 219 9.17 18.72 -4.87
CA ALA A 219 9.18 17.80 -3.73
C ALA A 219 9.07 16.34 -4.20
N CYS A 220 9.99 15.48 -3.75
CA CYS A 220 9.95 14.07 -4.10
C CYS A 220 8.92 13.29 -3.25
N GLU A 221 7.93 12.65 -3.89
CA GLU A 221 6.92 11.84 -3.19
C GLU A 221 7.50 10.58 -2.51
N VAL A 222 8.65 10.07 -3.00
CA VAL A 222 9.30 8.83 -2.53
C VAL A 222 10.18 9.09 -1.30
N CYS A 223 11.12 10.03 -1.38
CA CYS A 223 12.10 10.28 -0.32
C CYS A 223 11.91 11.60 0.45
N SER A 224 10.89 12.39 0.11
CA SER A 224 10.58 13.70 0.69
C SER A 224 11.67 14.77 0.52
N GLN A 225 12.70 14.53 -0.30
CA GLN A 225 13.73 15.53 -0.59
C GLN A 225 13.12 16.64 -1.46
N VAL A 226 13.39 17.88 -1.07
CA VAL A 226 13.15 19.05 -1.92
C VAL A 226 14.35 19.24 -2.84
N THR A 227 14.09 19.45 -4.13
CA THR A 227 15.11 19.61 -5.17
C THR A 227 14.72 20.77 -6.08
N MET A 228 15.72 21.48 -6.60
CA MET A 228 15.53 22.64 -7.46
C MET A 228 15.81 22.27 -8.90
N HIS A 229 14.96 22.72 -9.82
CA HIS A 229 15.13 22.51 -11.26
C HIS A 229 14.78 23.80 -12.03
N HIS A 230 15.43 24.00 -13.18
CA HIS A 230 15.08 25.10 -14.09
C HIS A 230 13.79 24.84 -14.86
N GLU A 231 13.41 23.57 -14.99
CA GLU A 231 12.18 23.13 -15.64
C GLU A 231 11.14 22.65 -14.62
N ALA A 232 9.88 22.59 -15.03
CA ALA A 232 8.76 22.11 -14.20
C ALA A 232 8.80 20.59 -13.94
N GLU A 233 9.82 19.90 -14.44
CA GLU A 233 10.09 18.48 -14.21
C GLU A 233 11.59 18.21 -14.07
N GLY A 234 11.92 17.03 -13.57
CA GLY A 234 13.31 16.65 -13.39
C GLY A 234 13.51 15.37 -12.58
N LYS A 235 14.74 15.16 -12.09
CA LYS A 235 15.09 13.98 -11.30
C LYS A 235 15.49 14.38 -9.88
N CYS A 236 14.95 13.67 -8.90
CA CYS A 236 15.32 13.89 -7.52
C CYS A 236 16.83 13.60 -7.31
N SER A 237 17.57 14.59 -6.81
CA SER A 237 19.01 14.48 -6.50
C SER A 237 19.36 13.34 -5.54
N ARG A 238 18.41 12.91 -4.69
CA ARG A 238 18.61 11.87 -3.68
C ARG A 238 18.27 10.46 -4.17
N CYS A 239 17.04 10.26 -4.65
CA CYS A 239 16.55 8.93 -5.01
C CYS A 239 16.48 8.68 -6.53
N ASN A 240 16.80 9.69 -7.34
CA ASN A 240 16.75 9.66 -8.80
C ASN A 240 15.37 9.29 -9.38
N THR A 241 14.30 9.54 -8.62
CA THR A 241 12.92 9.38 -9.11
C THR A 241 12.50 10.64 -9.84
N HIS A 242 11.72 10.48 -10.91
CA HIS A 242 11.15 11.60 -11.65
C HIS A 242 10.25 12.43 -10.74
N VAL A 243 10.48 13.73 -10.72
CA VAL A 243 9.70 14.72 -9.97
C VAL A 243 9.09 15.71 -10.95
N HIS A 244 7.93 16.24 -10.60
CA HIS A 244 7.20 17.20 -11.40
C HIS A 244 6.60 18.24 -10.46
N TYR A 245 6.52 19.48 -10.92
CA TYR A 245 5.83 20.54 -10.19
C TYR A 245 4.34 20.21 -10.10
N ARG A 246 3.79 19.68 -11.20
CA ARG A 246 2.41 19.21 -11.31
C ARG A 246 2.33 17.98 -12.22
N LYS A 247 1.51 16.98 -11.85
CA LYS A 247 1.35 15.76 -12.67
C LYS A 247 0.88 16.14 -14.08
N PRO A 248 1.63 15.75 -15.13
CA PRO A 248 1.29 16.13 -16.50
C PRO A 248 -0.05 15.51 -16.89
N LYS A 249 -0.90 16.29 -17.57
CA LYS A 249 -2.21 15.86 -18.07
C LYS A 249 -3.11 15.19 -17.00
N HIS A 250 -2.99 15.58 -15.73
CA HIS A 250 -3.75 14.96 -14.63
C HIS A 250 -5.27 14.97 -14.86
N LYS A 251 -5.86 16.04 -15.42
CA LYS A 251 -7.31 16.07 -15.73
C LYS A 251 -7.72 14.99 -16.72
N SER A 252 -7.04 14.90 -17.87
CA SER A 252 -7.40 13.90 -18.88
C SER A 252 -7.11 12.47 -18.43
N ARG A 253 -6.02 12.26 -17.66
CA ARG A 253 -5.71 10.95 -17.06
C ARG A 253 -6.76 10.53 -16.03
N THR A 254 -7.16 11.43 -15.14
CA THR A 254 -8.21 11.16 -14.14
C THR A 254 -9.54 10.86 -14.82
N LEU A 255 -9.93 11.64 -15.83
CA LEU A 255 -11.16 11.39 -16.60
C LEU A 255 -11.11 10.04 -17.32
N ALA A 256 -10.00 9.71 -17.99
CA ALA A 256 -9.84 8.45 -18.69
C ALA A 256 -9.93 7.24 -17.74
N LEU A 257 -9.29 7.32 -16.57
CA LEU A 257 -9.36 6.27 -15.56
C LEU A 257 -10.75 6.15 -14.92
N LEU A 258 -11.44 7.27 -14.70
CA LEU A 258 -12.80 7.29 -14.17
C LEU A 258 -13.79 6.68 -15.18
N ALA A 259 -13.67 7.04 -16.46
CA ALA A 259 -14.47 6.46 -17.53
C ALA A 259 -14.21 4.95 -17.66
N ALA A 260 -12.94 4.53 -17.66
CA ALA A 260 -12.59 3.11 -17.67
C ALA A 260 -13.18 2.36 -16.46
N ALA A 261 -13.12 2.94 -15.26
CA ALA A 261 -13.69 2.34 -14.06
C ALA A 261 -15.21 2.14 -14.19
N VAL A 262 -15.95 3.12 -14.72
CA VAL A 262 -17.39 3.01 -14.97
C VAL A 262 -17.69 1.92 -16.01
N VAL A 263 -16.96 1.92 -17.13
CA VAL A 263 -17.14 0.94 -18.21
C VAL A 263 -16.90 -0.48 -17.73
N PHE A 264 -15.85 -0.72 -16.94
CA PHE A 264 -15.55 -2.06 -16.41
C PHE A 264 -16.40 -2.47 -15.21
N TYR A 265 -16.97 -1.51 -14.47
CA TYR A 265 -17.84 -1.80 -13.32
C TYR A 265 -19.15 -2.49 -13.75
N ILE A 266 -19.72 -2.08 -14.89
CA ILE A 266 -20.96 -2.65 -15.43
C ILE A 266 -20.84 -4.16 -15.72
N PRO A 267 -19.92 -4.63 -16.61
CA PRO A 267 -19.79 -6.05 -16.90
C PRO A 267 -19.35 -6.85 -15.68
N ALA A 268 -18.54 -6.28 -14.78
CA ALA A 268 -18.12 -6.96 -13.55
C ALA A 268 -19.30 -7.34 -12.63
N ASN A 269 -20.40 -6.57 -12.63
CA ASN A 269 -21.58 -6.85 -11.81
C ASN A 269 -22.72 -7.52 -12.59
N LEU A 270 -22.75 -7.39 -13.92
CA LEU A 270 -23.79 -7.97 -14.78
C LEU A 270 -23.43 -9.36 -15.30
N TYR A 271 -22.16 -9.64 -15.56
CA TYR A 271 -21.75 -10.94 -16.09
C TYR A 271 -21.65 -11.98 -14.97
N PRO A 272 -22.02 -13.24 -15.26
CA PRO A 272 -21.95 -14.30 -14.29
C PRO A 272 -20.51 -14.60 -13.92
N ILE A 273 -20.25 -14.60 -12.62
CA ILE A 273 -18.94 -14.96 -12.07
C ILE A 273 -18.85 -16.45 -11.76
N MET A 274 -19.99 -17.10 -11.56
CA MET A 274 -20.11 -18.52 -11.24
C MET A 274 -21.23 -19.14 -12.09
N VAL A 275 -20.91 -20.27 -12.73
CA VAL A 275 -21.88 -21.13 -13.41
C VAL A 275 -21.97 -22.42 -12.61
N ILE A 276 -23.17 -22.76 -12.15
CA ILE A 276 -23.43 -24.05 -11.50
C ILE A 276 -24.20 -24.89 -12.49
N GLU A 277 -23.57 -25.95 -12.97
CA GLU A 277 -24.26 -26.96 -13.78
C GLU A 277 -24.93 -27.96 -12.85
N THR A 278 -26.27 -27.91 -12.81
CA THR A 278 -27.07 -28.94 -12.14
C THR A 278 -27.73 -29.84 -13.17
N LEU A 279 -28.09 -31.06 -12.77
CA LEU A 279 -28.76 -32.05 -13.62
C LEU A 279 -30.09 -31.56 -14.23
N LEU A 280 -30.68 -30.46 -13.72
CA LEU A 280 -31.93 -29.87 -14.21
C LEU A 280 -31.75 -28.52 -14.94
N GLY A 281 -30.53 -28.01 -15.08
CA GLY A 281 -30.24 -26.75 -15.77
C GLY A 281 -29.01 -26.01 -15.21
N SER A 282 -28.43 -25.13 -16.02
CA SER A 282 -27.33 -24.25 -15.61
C SER A 282 -27.87 -22.95 -15.02
N SER A 283 -27.48 -22.63 -13.78
CA SER A 283 -27.76 -21.32 -13.17
C SER A 283 -26.50 -20.44 -13.23
N ASN A 284 -26.68 -19.25 -13.78
CA ASN A 284 -25.64 -18.23 -13.90
C ASN A 284 -25.80 -17.22 -12.76
N HIS A 285 -24.86 -17.19 -11.81
CA HIS A 285 -24.90 -16.25 -10.69
C HIS A 285 -23.99 -15.04 -10.96
N THR A 286 -24.60 -13.85 -10.99
CA THR A 286 -23.87 -12.58 -10.91
C THR A 286 -23.36 -12.34 -9.49
N ILE A 287 -22.51 -11.34 -9.25
CA ILE A 287 -22.07 -10.98 -7.90
C ILE A 287 -23.27 -10.70 -6.99
N LEU A 288 -24.26 -9.94 -7.46
CA LEU A 288 -25.47 -9.63 -6.69
C LEU A 288 -26.35 -10.87 -6.48
N GLY A 289 -26.46 -11.74 -7.50
CA GLY A 289 -27.15 -13.02 -7.38
C GLY A 289 -26.49 -13.93 -6.34
N GLY A 290 -25.15 -13.96 -6.29
CA GLY A 290 -24.39 -14.69 -5.28
C GLY A 290 -24.58 -14.13 -3.87
N VAL A 291 -24.64 -12.81 -3.71
CA VAL A 291 -24.94 -12.16 -2.42
C VAL A 291 -26.34 -12.55 -1.92
N LEU A 292 -27.36 -12.48 -2.78
CA LEU A 292 -28.73 -12.85 -2.41
C LEU A 292 -28.83 -14.32 -2.02
N GLN A 293 -28.18 -15.21 -2.77
CA GLN A 293 -28.16 -16.63 -2.44
C GLN A 293 -27.45 -16.91 -1.12
N LEU A 294 -26.30 -16.27 -0.87
CA LEU A 294 -25.59 -16.39 0.42
C LEU A 294 -26.45 -15.91 1.60
N TRP A 295 -27.29 -14.91 1.37
CA TRP A 295 -28.25 -14.40 2.33
C TRP A 295 -29.37 -15.41 2.62
N GLU A 296 -29.94 -16.01 1.58
CA GLU A 296 -30.98 -17.04 1.70
C GLU A 296 -30.46 -18.33 2.36
N LEU A 297 -29.21 -18.71 2.10
CA LEU A 297 -28.51 -19.83 2.73
C LEU A 297 -28.11 -19.54 4.20
N GLY A 298 -28.54 -18.41 4.78
CA GLY A 298 -28.31 -18.06 6.18
C GLY A 298 -26.94 -17.45 6.49
N SER A 299 -26.04 -17.33 5.51
CA SER A 299 -24.73 -16.66 5.66
C SER A 299 -24.78 -15.17 5.32
N TRP A 300 -25.57 -14.45 6.11
CA TRP A 300 -25.75 -13.01 6.00
C TRP A 300 -24.41 -12.24 6.14
N ASP A 301 -23.48 -12.77 6.94
CA ASP A 301 -22.15 -12.24 7.20
C ASP A 301 -21.25 -12.26 5.95
N LEU A 302 -21.27 -13.35 5.18
CA LEU A 302 -20.52 -13.43 3.92
C LEU A 302 -21.13 -12.57 2.82
N ALA A 303 -22.46 -12.63 2.72
CA ALA A 303 -23.21 -11.80 1.78
C ALA A 303 -22.88 -10.31 1.98
N LEU A 304 -22.84 -9.84 3.23
CA LEU A 304 -22.49 -8.47 3.56
C LEU A 304 -21.05 -8.11 3.16
N ILE A 305 -20.07 -8.98 3.47
CA ILE A 305 -18.66 -8.75 3.12
C ILE A 305 -18.50 -8.61 1.60
N VAL A 306 -19.06 -9.54 0.82
CA VAL A 306 -18.98 -9.54 -0.65
C VAL A 306 -19.71 -8.33 -1.23
N PHE A 307 -20.89 -7.98 -0.72
CA PHE A 307 -21.66 -6.82 -1.17
C PHE A 307 -20.90 -5.51 -0.95
N ILE A 308 -20.36 -5.30 0.26
CA ILE A 308 -19.61 -4.09 0.58
C ILE A 308 -18.35 -4.00 -0.29
N ALA A 309 -17.58 -5.09 -0.39
CA ALA A 309 -16.32 -5.12 -1.11
C ALA A 309 -16.48 -4.92 -2.63
N SER A 310 -17.52 -5.53 -3.23
CA SER A 310 -17.69 -5.59 -4.68
C SER A 310 -18.63 -4.51 -5.25
N VAL A 311 -19.55 -3.97 -4.44
CA VAL A 311 -20.54 -2.97 -4.89
C VAL A 311 -20.30 -1.62 -4.22
N VAL A 312 -20.38 -1.56 -2.89
CA VAL A 312 -20.38 -0.30 -2.14
C VAL A 312 -19.04 0.42 -2.26
N VAL A 313 -17.92 -0.29 -2.05
CA VAL A 313 -16.57 0.29 -2.07
C VAL A 313 -16.20 0.85 -3.46
N PRO A 314 -16.41 0.12 -4.59
CA PRO A 314 -16.16 0.67 -5.92
C PRO A 314 -17.03 1.88 -6.27
N ILE A 315 -18.35 1.83 -6.01
CA ILE A 315 -19.27 2.96 -6.26
C ILE A 315 -18.80 4.19 -5.49
N THR A 316 -18.51 4.02 -4.20
CA THR A 316 -18.04 5.12 -3.35
C THR A 316 -16.75 5.74 -3.89
N LYS A 317 -15.79 4.92 -4.35
CA LYS A 317 -14.56 5.42 -4.98
C LYS A 317 -14.83 6.18 -6.28
N ILE A 318 -15.72 5.69 -7.14
CA ILE A 318 -16.09 6.35 -8.40
C ILE A 318 -16.74 7.72 -8.11
N ILE A 319 -17.71 7.77 -7.19
CA ILE A 319 -18.40 9.01 -6.81
C ILE A 319 -17.43 10.02 -6.21
N ILE A 320 -16.60 9.60 -5.24
CA ILE A 320 -15.62 10.51 -4.61
C ILE A 320 -14.64 11.06 -5.66
N MET A 321 -14.12 10.20 -6.53
CA MET A 321 -13.20 10.63 -7.60
C MET A 321 -13.87 11.59 -8.59
N LEU A 322 -15.15 11.37 -8.93
CA LEU A 322 -15.93 12.27 -9.78
C LEU A 322 -16.12 13.65 -9.12
N VAL A 323 -16.52 13.67 -7.84
CA VAL A 323 -16.69 14.92 -7.07
C VAL A 323 -15.38 15.69 -6.99
N LEU A 324 -14.27 15.01 -6.70
CA LEU A 324 -12.93 15.63 -6.67
C LEU A 324 -12.53 16.18 -8.04
N TYR A 325 -12.85 15.47 -9.13
CA TYR A 325 -12.57 15.92 -10.50
C TYR A 325 -13.35 17.19 -10.87
N ILE A 326 -14.64 17.24 -10.53
CA ILE A 326 -15.50 18.41 -10.80
C ILE A 326 -15.04 19.63 -9.98
N ASN A 327 -14.65 19.41 -8.72
CA ASN A 327 -14.19 20.47 -7.82
C ASN A 327 -12.76 20.95 -8.08
N ASP A 328 -12.03 20.33 -9.01
CA ASP A 328 -10.66 20.71 -9.35
C ASP A 328 -10.60 22.01 -10.19
N LYS A 329 -10.62 23.16 -9.49
CA LYS A 329 -10.56 24.53 -10.05
C LYS A 329 -9.21 24.92 -10.66
N SER A 330 -8.28 23.99 -10.74
CA SER A 330 -6.87 24.19 -11.04
C SER A 330 -6.52 24.59 -12.49
N GLY A 331 -7.52 25.06 -13.26
CA GLY A 331 -7.37 25.70 -14.58
C GLY A 331 -7.33 27.23 -14.53
N GLN A 332 -7.50 27.87 -13.37
CA GLN A 332 -7.30 29.31 -13.22
C GLN A 332 -5.80 29.57 -12.96
N HIS A 333 -5.10 30.05 -14.00
CA HIS A 333 -3.69 30.41 -13.99
C HIS A 333 -3.35 31.36 -12.84
N ILE A 334 -2.60 30.89 -11.85
CA ILE A 334 -1.85 31.77 -10.96
C ILE A 334 -0.41 31.75 -11.47
N HIS A 335 -0.07 32.73 -12.31
CA HIS A 335 1.31 33.12 -12.52
C HIS A 335 1.82 33.61 -11.17
N MET A 336 2.65 32.82 -10.49
CA MET A 336 3.44 33.34 -9.38
C MET A 336 4.70 33.94 -9.97
N ASP A 337 4.79 35.26 -9.88
CA ASP A 337 5.98 36.02 -10.18
C ASP A 337 7.09 35.64 -9.16
N PRO A 338 8.31 35.24 -9.57
CA PRO A 338 9.36 34.78 -8.66
C PRO A 338 9.82 35.80 -7.60
N GLN A 339 9.34 37.05 -7.65
CA GLN A 339 9.84 38.14 -6.82
C GLN A 339 9.03 38.44 -5.55
N SER A 340 7.91 37.78 -5.27
CA SER A 340 7.07 38.12 -4.09
C SER A 340 7.60 37.61 -2.74
N GLY A 341 8.89 37.27 -2.65
CA GLY A 341 9.56 36.79 -1.43
C GLY A 341 10.32 37.87 -0.65
N GLN A 342 10.37 39.12 -1.12
CA GLN A 342 10.92 40.23 -0.32
C GLN A 342 9.87 40.65 0.71
N GLY A 343 10.00 40.14 1.93
CA GLY A 343 9.36 40.73 3.10
C GLY A 343 9.80 42.19 3.25
N PRO A 344 8.97 43.04 3.89
CA PRO A 344 9.30 44.46 4.05
C PRO A 344 10.54 44.59 4.93
N ASN A 345 11.67 44.91 4.30
CA ASN A 345 12.80 45.50 4.99
C ASN A 345 12.46 46.96 5.29
N GLN A 346 12.53 47.30 6.58
CA GLN A 346 13.16 48.53 7.09
C GLN A 346 12.87 49.83 6.33
N ALA A 347 11.88 50.58 6.82
CA ALA A 347 11.88 52.04 6.78
C ALA A 347 10.95 52.55 7.90
N GLY A 348 11.51 53.31 8.84
CA GLY A 348 10.81 53.93 9.96
C GLY A 348 11.53 53.73 11.28
#